data_AF-A0A1S3IMY7-F1
#
_entry.id   AF-A0A1S3IMY7-F1
#
_cell.length_a   1.000
_cell.length_b   1.000
_cell.length_c   1.000
_cell.angle_alpha   90.00
_cell.angle_beta   90.00
_cell.angle_gamma   90.00
#
_symmetry.space_group_name_H-M   'P 1'
#
loop_
_entity.id
_entity.type
_entity.pdbx_description
1 polymer ?
#
loop_
_entity_poly.entity_id
_entity_poly.type
_entity_poly.pdbx_seq_one_letter_code
_entity_poly.pdbx_strand_id
1 'polypeptide(L)'
;MATAVPECAEDFLYCQICTEPFRRPKALPCLHTFCQGCLESYATTQHAQETGHFPCPVCRKPAVIGVAGVQSLPDNFIMNKVADILRKLFFTTCDICKAANKTTPGKAKSRCFQCDKKMCEDCSNTHIQVPITSSHSLEPLYGVNENKCTIHENETLKYYCVSHSVCICVPCTMIEHRSCEINEIQTIKNAEISVIQDLLNKCEKKISELEVIEDKSSLNISSLRQQINDVEMKMANLRQDMEGLDNQLKEEQAQKCQAMFAIQHLSQLKSYSTSILSQEDPVKLLAVAKQVQQQLTDCLQHSTLSDQTTPKMGTVSTRSISSNDLYLSATRDSTCITALKYGDTLTELIRRFTTSKLANESQFLGVAMTSSGVIALSDAANEIVKMFDQYGNILGTHDIKAEVLTSTENSFICINYDCNVGKESQFVVLNTHGRVMKETNIAMTFEPSGITTSQNRDIFVAFDNNTMVQYNMEGKEQQQIILKVSRTARKGFQSCVPSLLVDDNLIYACDTQQNCVNVYNMEGSLNRSIGSYGNGVSELSFPESMCFHGNKLLVCDHDNNRISMFHKEGQFLGQLLQEADGIQKPKNVCLFPDDRLLVVQRKRDAIEFLIFQVNWDSYQD
;
A
#
# COMPACT_ATOMS: atom_id res chain seq x y z
N MET A 1 -29.56 42.89 -10.41
CA MET A 1 -28.65 41.97 -11.11
C MET A 1 -28.39 40.79 -10.19
N ALA A 2 -28.96 39.63 -10.46
CA ALA A 2 -28.48 38.34 -9.97
C ALA A 2 -29.38 37.25 -10.57
N THR A 3 -28.77 36.14 -10.95
CA THR A 3 -29.28 34.75 -11.06
C THR A 3 -28.69 34.05 -12.27
N ALA A 4 -27.36 34.02 -12.34
CA ALA A 4 -26.70 32.84 -12.87
C ALA A 4 -26.97 31.71 -11.86
N VAL A 5 -27.50 30.58 -12.32
CA VAL A 5 -27.54 29.34 -11.54
C VAL A 5 -26.08 28.89 -11.39
N PRO A 6 -25.58 28.57 -10.18
CA PRO A 6 -24.25 27.97 -10.06
C PRO A 6 -24.26 26.63 -10.79
N GLU A 7 -23.23 26.35 -11.59
CA GLU A 7 -23.03 25.07 -12.29
C GLU A 7 -23.11 23.85 -11.35
N CYS A 8 -22.97 24.03 -10.04
CA CYS A 8 -23.12 23.00 -9.01
C CYS A 8 -24.57 22.51 -8.75
N ALA A 9 -25.63 23.15 -9.27
CA ALA A 9 -27.01 22.79 -8.90
C ALA A 9 -27.50 21.45 -9.47
N GLU A 10 -26.86 20.95 -10.53
CA GLU A 10 -27.27 19.69 -11.18
C GLU A 10 -26.88 18.49 -10.32
N ASP A 11 -25.65 18.41 -9.81
CA ASP A 11 -25.12 17.24 -9.07
C ASP A 11 -25.88 16.91 -7.77
N PHE A 12 -26.54 17.90 -7.17
CA PHE A 12 -27.34 17.70 -5.96
C PHE A 12 -28.68 17.01 -6.22
N LEU A 13 -29.16 16.85 -7.46
CA LEU A 13 -30.46 16.25 -7.77
C LEU A 13 -30.39 14.82 -8.31
N TYR A 14 -29.18 14.30 -8.53
CA TYR A 14 -28.94 12.97 -9.09
C TYR A 14 -28.29 12.03 -8.07
N CYS A 15 -28.64 10.77 -8.17
CA CYS A 15 -28.05 9.73 -7.34
C CYS A 15 -26.66 9.35 -7.85
N GLN A 16 -25.66 9.40 -6.99
CA GLN A 16 -24.27 9.08 -7.34
C GLN A 16 -23.99 7.58 -7.59
N ILE A 17 -25.01 6.71 -7.48
CA ILE A 17 -24.92 5.29 -7.84
C ILE A 17 -25.48 5.04 -9.24
N CYS A 18 -26.71 5.50 -9.51
CA CYS A 18 -27.36 5.28 -10.79
C CYS A 18 -27.23 6.45 -11.77
N THR A 19 -26.65 7.58 -11.35
CA THR A 19 -26.52 8.84 -12.12
C THR A 19 -27.84 9.41 -12.66
N GLU A 20 -28.96 8.88 -12.18
CA GLU A 20 -30.32 9.26 -12.53
C GLU A 20 -30.95 10.11 -11.41
N PRO A 21 -31.99 10.90 -11.70
CA PRO A 21 -32.66 11.70 -10.68
C PRO A 21 -33.22 10.82 -9.56
N PHE A 22 -33.19 11.33 -8.33
CA PHE A 22 -33.57 10.53 -7.15
C PHE A 22 -34.97 9.89 -7.26
N ARG A 23 -35.02 8.58 -7.01
CA ARG A 23 -36.26 7.80 -6.84
C ARG A 23 -36.27 7.24 -5.41
N ARG A 24 -37.21 7.72 -4.59
CA ARG A 24 -37.29 7.43 -3.14
C ARG A 24 -35.92 7.65 -2.45
N PRO A 25 -35.46 8.91 -2.34
CA PRO A 25 -34.15 9.24 -1.76
C PRO A 25 -34.09 8.90 -0.27
N LYS A 26 -33.05 8.16 0.12
CA LYS A 26 -32.69 7.83 1.50
C LYS A 26 -31.42 8.59 1.89
N ALA A 27 -31.43 9.24 3.06
CA ALA A 27 -30.27 9.93 3.61
C ALA A 27 -29.49 9.02 4.57
N LEU A 28 -28.17 9.00 4.43
CA LEU A 28 -27.27 8.33 5.37
C LEU A 28 -26.91 9.25 6.56
N PRO A 29 -26.38 8.71 7.67
CA PRO A 29 -25.90 9.53 8.80
C PRO A 29 -24.80 10.52 8.42
N CYS A 30 -24.07 10.24 7.34
CA CYS A 30 -23.07 11.15 6.76
C CYS A 30 -23.68 12.20 5.80
N LEU A 31 -25.00 12.33 5.76
CA LEU A 31 -25.80 13.27 4.97
C LEU A 31 -25.76 13.08 3.44
N HIS A 32 -25.06 12.06 2.94
CA HIS A 32 -25.15 11.67 1.54
C HIS A 32 -26.49 10.98 1.26
N THR A 33 -27.12 11.32 0.13
CA THR A 33 -28.45 10.83 -0.27
C THR A 33 -28.36 9.96 -1.52
N PHE A 34 -29.10 8.84 -1.54
CA PHE A 34 -29.13 7.87 -2.64
C PHE A 34 -30.53 7.32 -2.88
N CYS A 35 -30.82 6.77 -4.07
CA CYS A 35 -32.07 6.05 -4.31
C CYS A 35 -32.18 4.80 -3.43
N GLN A 36 -33.35 4.53 -2.86
CA GLN A 36 -33.59 3.36 -2.03
C GLN A 36 -33.17 2.05 -2.73
N GLY A 37 -33.58 1.83 -3.98
CA GLY A 37 -33.23 0.61 -4.73
C GLY A 37 -31.74 0.47 -5.03
N CYS A 38 -31.03 1.59 -5.17
CA CYS A 38 -29.58 1.59 -5.38
C CYS A 38 -28.83 1.21 -4.10
N LEU A 39 -29.29 1.70 -2.95
CA LEU A 39 -28.77 1.28 -1.66
C LEU A 39 -29.11 -0.18 -1.33
N GLU A 40 -30.31 -0.65 -1.68
CA GLU A 40 -30.69 -2.06 -1.51
C GLU A 40 -29.76 -2.98 -2.31
N SER A 41 -29.47 -2.62 -3.57
CA SER A 41 -28.54 -3.37 -4.42
C SER A 41 -27.12 -3.34 -3.85
N TYR A 42 -26.63 -2.16 -3.46
CA TYR A 42 -25.27 -1.96 -2.94
C TYR A 42 -25.05 -2.65 -1.58
N ALA A 43 -26.05 -2.63 -0.69
CA ALA A 43 -25.97 -3.28 0.62
C ALA A 43 -25.99 -4.82 0.50
N THR A 44 -26.66 -5.36 -0.53
CA THR A 44 -26.74 -6.82 -0.75
C THR A 44 -25.39 -7.41 -1.17
N THR A 45 -24.61 -6.68 -1.97
CA THR A 45 -23.27 -7.11 -2.43
C THR A 45 -22.21 -7.17 -1.33
N GLN A 46 -22.46 -6.58 -0.16
CA GLN A 46 -21.47 -6.40 0.93
C GLN A 46 -21.80 -7.20 2.21
N HIS A 47 -22.68 -8.20 2.15
CA HIS A 47 -23.16 -8.97 3.33
C HIS A 47 -23.79 -8.10 4.45
N ALA A 48 -24.41 -6.96 4.10
CA ALA A 48 -24.97 -6.04 5.09
C ALA A 48 -26.19 -6.62 5.84
N GLN A 49 -26.88 -7.61 5.26
CA GLN A 49 -28.04 -8.27 5.89
C GLN A 49 -27.67 -9.12 7.13
N GLU A 50 -26.42 -9.59 7.22
CA GLU A 50 -25.93 -10.38 8.36
C GLU A 50 -25.30 -9.50 9.46
N THR A 51 -24.75 -8.34 9.09
CA THR A 51 -23.96 -7.48 9.98
C THR A 51 -24.69 -6.20 10.42
N GLY A 52 -25.81 -5.84 9.77
CA GLY A 52 -26.61 -4.66 10.08
C GLY A 52 -25.96 -3.32 9.71
N HIS A 53 -24.83 -3.33 8.97
CA HIS A 53 -24.08 -2.13 8.63
C HIS A 53 -23.52 -2.20 7.19
N PHE A 54 -23.36 -1.04 6.54
CA PHE A 54 -22.67 -0.94 5.25
C PHE A 54 -21.91 0.40 5.10
N PRO A 55 -20.80 0.46 4.33
CA PRO A 55 -20.05 1.70 4.15
C PRO A 55 -20.71 2.63 3.11
N CYS A 56 -20.77 3.93 3.38
CA CYS A 56 -21.26 4.91 2.40
C CYS A 56 -20.46 4.86 1.08
N PRO A 57 -21.10 4.80 -0.10
CA PRO A 57 -20.41 4.74 -1.40
C PRO A 57 -19.43 5.89 -1.67
N VAL A 58 -19.67 7.07 -1.09
CA VAL A 58 -18.87 8.28 -1.33
C VAL A 58 -17.79 8.46 -0.28
N CYS A 59 -18.16 8.47 1.00
CA CYS A 59 -17.25 8.81 2.10
C CYS A 59 -16.84 7.63 2.98
N ARG A 60 -17.29 6.41 2.67
CA ARG A 60 -17.02 5.14 3.39
C ARG A 60 -17.38 5.10 4.88
N LYS A 61 -17.96 6.17 5.44
CA LYS A 61 -18.50 6.18 6.82
C LYS A 61 -19.57 5.09 6.97
N PRO A 62 -19.58 4.36 8.10
CA PRO A 62 -20.53 3.27 8.32
C PRO A 62 -21.96 3.82 8.46
N ALA A 63 -22.90 3.22 7.74
CA ALA A 63 -24.33 3.44 7.88
C ALA A 63 -24.98 2.21 8.51
N VAL A 64 -25.83 2.44 9.51
CA VAL A 64 -26.56 1.39 10.24
C VAL A 64 -27.88 1.13 9.53
N ILE A 65 -28.23 -0.14 9.31
CA ILE A 65 -29.54 -0.57 8.80
C ILE A 65 -30.25 -1.40 9.87
N GLY A 66 -31.52 -1.07 10.13
CA GLY A 66 -32.34 -1.81 11.08
C GLY A 66 -32.85 -3.13 10.50
N VAL A 67 -33.72 -3.81 11.26
CA VAL A 67 -34.37 -5.08 10.83
C VAL A 67 -35.16 -4.97 9.52
N ALA A 68 -35.59 -3.76 9.15
CA ALA A 68 -36.26 -3.47 7.87
C ALA A 68 -35.27 -3.11 6.73
N GLY A 69 -33.96 -3.32 6.93
CA GLY A 69 -32.90 -3.03 5.96
C GLY A 69 -32.81 -1.55 5.60
N VAL A 70 -32.48 -1.26 4.35
CA VAL A 70 -32.34 0.10 3.79
C VAL A 70 -33.63 0.94 3.95
N GLN A 71 -34.79 0.31 4.12
CA GLN A 71 -36.05 1.02 4.29
C GLN A 71 -36.13 1.78 5.61
N SER A 72 -35.37 1.37 6.63
CA SER A 72 -35.32 2.04 7.93
C SER A 72 -34.56 3.37 7.90
N LEU A 73 -33.85 3.67 6.80
CA LEU A 73 -33.15 4.94 6.66
C LEU A 73 -34.15 6.10 6.45
N PRO A 74 -33.85 7.30 6.97
CA PRO A 74 -34.72 8.45 6.83
C PRO A 74 -34.89 8.81 5.35
N ASP A 75 -36.14 8.98 4.94
CA ASP A 75 -36.49 9.49 3.63
C ASP A 75 -36.11 10.99 3.56
N ASN A 76 -35.37 11.36 2.52
CA ASN A 76 -35.05 12.76 2.26
C ASN A 76 -36.07 13.36 1.28
N PHE A 77 -37.33 13.47 1.72
CA PHE A 77 -38.45 13.98 0.90
C PHE A 77 -38.22 15.40 0.36
N ILE A 78 -37.33 16.16 0.99
CA ILE A 78 -36.91 17.49 0.56
C ILE A 78 -36.33 17.42 -0.84
N MET A 79 -35.52 16.41 -1.17
CA MET A 79 -34.86 16.31 -2.47
C MET A 79 -35.85 16.12 -3.62
N ASN A 80 -36.94 15.37 -3.42
CA ASN A 80 -37.97 15.21 -4.46
C ASN A 80 -38.81 16.48 -4.62
N LYS A 81 -39.23 17.10 -3.51
CA LYS A 81 -40.01 18.35 -3.56
C LYS A 81 -39.18 19.50 -4.13
N VAL A 82 -37.92 19.61 -3.76
CA VAL A 82 -36.97 20.58 -4.29
C VAL A 82 -36.65 20.27 -5.75
N ALA A 83 -36.42 19.01 -6.13
CA ALA A 83 -36.26 18.65 -7.55
C ALA A 83 -37.48 19.00 -8.39
N ASP A 84 -38.69 18.77 -7.89
CA ASP A 84 -39.94 19.07 -8.61
C ASP A 84 -40.16 20.59 -8.73
N ILE A 85 -39.89 21.34 -7.66
CA ILE A 85 -39.92 22.80 -7.67
C ILE A 85 -38.86 23.34 -8.64
N LEU A 86 -37.63 22.84 -8.59
CA LEU A 86 -36.53 23.27 -9.46
C LEU A 86 -36.79 22.89 -10.92
N ARG A 87 -37.32 21.69 -11.22
CA ARG A 87 -37.77 21.28 -12.58
C ARG A 87 -38.85 22.21 -13.13
N LYS A 88 -39.85 22.55 -12.31
CA LYS A 88 -40.94 23.47 -12.68
C LYS A 88 -40.48 24.91 -12.87
N LEU A 89 -39.55 25.41 -12.04
CA LEU A 89 -39.06 26.79 -12.10
C LEU A 89 -37.94 27.00 -13.13
N PHE A 90 -37.08 26.00 -13.35
CA PHE A 90 -35.84 26.17 -14.11
C PHE A 90 -35.77 25.39 -15.43
N PHE A 91 -36.56 24.33 -15.62
CA PHE A 91 -36.33 23.37 -16.72
C PHE A 91 -37.52 23.13 -17.66
N THR A 92 -38.59 23.93 -17.60
CA THR A 92 -39.66 23.88 -18.62
C THR A 92 -39.18 24.43 -19.96
N THR A 93 -39.13 23.57 -20.98
CA THR A 93 -38.70 23.89 -22.36
C THR A 93 -39.88 24.25 -23.26
N CYS A 94 -39.65 25.07 -24.29
CA CYS A 94 -40.63 25.42 -25.31
C CYS A 94 -41.05 24.21 -26.17
N ASP A 95 -42.35 23.91 -26.20
CA ASP A 95 -42.93 22.81 -26.97
C ASP A 95 -42.81 23.06 -28.49
N ILE A 96 -42.86 24.32 -28.91
CA ILE A 96 -42.70 24.71 -30.33
C ILE A 96 -41.24 24.52 -30.78
N CYS A 97 -40.27 24.94 -29.97
CA CYS A 97 -38.85 24.74 -30.28
C CYS A 97 -38.47 23.26 -30.31
N LYS A 98 -39.09 22.45 -29.44
CA LYS A 98 -38.96 20.98 -29.46
C LYS A 98 -39.57 20.36 -30.71
N ALA A 99 -40.79 20.75 -31.07
CA ALA A 99 -41.45 20.27 -32.29
C ALA A 99 -40.69 20.67 -33.57
N ALA A 100 -39.96 21.78 -33.55
CA ALA A 100 -39.10 22.25 -34.63
C ALA A 100 -37.68 21.64 -34.63
N ASN A 101 -37.37 20.68 -33.75
CA ASN A 101 -36.06 20.04 -33.61
C ASN A 101 -34.88 21.04 -33.51
N LYS A 102 -35.05 22.15 -32.79
CA LYS A 102 -33.92 23.05 -32.50
C LYS A 102 -32.92 22.35 -31.57
N THR A 103 -31.62 22.46 -31.88
CA THR A 103 -30.52 21.87 -31.09
C THR A 103 -30.51 22.33 -29.63
N THR A 104 -30.96 23.56 -29.37
CA THR A 104 -31.20 24.08 -28.02
C THR A 104 -32.60 24.70 -27.92
N PRO A 105 -33.61 23.97 -27.41
CA PRO A 105 -34.95 24.52 -27.26
C PRO A 105 -34.98 25.61 -26.19
N GLY A 106 -35.50 26.79 -26.54
CA GLY A 106 -35.62 27.92 -25.61
C GLY A 106 -36.47 27.61 -24.38
N LYS A 107 -36.15 28.23 -23.24
CA LYS A 107 -36.87 28.06 -21.97
C LYS A 107 -38.28 28.63 -22.08
N ALA A 108 -39.29 27.82 -21.75
CA ALA A 108 -40.68 28.24 -21.82
C ALA A 108 -40.99 29.23 -20.69
N LYS A 109 -41.56 30.38 -21.05
CA LYS A 109 -41.99 31.43 -20.12
C LYS A 109 -43.52 31.56 -20.02
N SER A 110 -44.25 31.15 -21.07
CA SER A 110 -45.70 31.30 -21.16
C SER A 110 -46.39 30.05 -21.72
N ARG A 111 -47.67 29.87 -21.39
CA ARG A 111 -48.57 28.85 -21.94
C ARG A 111 -49.71 29.55 -22.66
N CYS A 112 -50.02 29.15 -23.88
CA CYS A 112 -51.24 29.58 -24.55
C CYS A 112 -52.43 28.77 -24.02
N PHE A 113 -53.48 29.44 -23.55
CA PHE A 113 -54.67 28.77 -23.01
C PHE A 113 -55.43 27.98 -24.08
N GLN A 114 -55.55 28.55 -25.29
CA GLN A 114 -56.31 27.95 -26.39
C GLN A 114 -55.57 26.81 -27.09
N CYS A 115 -54.25 26.90 -27.22
CA CYS A 115 -53.44 25.87 -27.87
C CYS A 115 -52.87 24.82 -26.91
N ASP A 116 -52.93 25.10 -25.61
CA ASP A 116 -52.35 24.28 -24.55
C ASP A 116 -50.86 23.96 -24.72
N LYS A 117 -50.11 24.86 -25.35
CA LYS A 117 -48.67 24.72 -25.63
C LYS A 117 -47.83 25.70 -24.82
N LYS A 118 -46.68 25.23 -24.32
CA LYS A 118 -45.68 26.01 -23.60
C LYS A 118 -44.69 26.62 -24.57
N MET A 119 -44.40 27.91 -24.42
CA MET A 119 -43.64 28.69 -25.39
C MET A 119 -42.52 29.49 -24.71
N CYS A 120 -41.36 29.57 -25.36
CA CYS A 120 -40.34 30.57 -25.02
C CYS A 120 -40.80 31.94 -25.52
N GLU A 121 -40.13 32.99 -25.05
CA GLU A 121 -40.48 34.38 -25.34
C GLU A 121 -40.62 34.64 -26.85
N ASP A 122 -39.66 34.20 -27.64
CA ASP A 122 -39.69 34.34 -29.11
C ASP A 122 -40.89 33.62 -29.74
N CYS A 123 -41.17 32.39 -29.28
CA CYS A 123 -42.28 31.61 -29.80
C CYS A 123 -43.62 32.20 -29.39
N SER A 124 -43.74 32.73 -28.17
CA SER A 124 -44.96 33.39 -27.71
C SER A 124 -45.22 34.71 -28.42
N ASN A 125 -44.19 35.51 -28.67
CA ASN A 125 -44.29 36.76 -29.43
C ASN A 125 -44.71 36.49 -30.88
N THR A 126 -44.12 35.48 -31.50
CA THR A 126 -44.53 35.04 -32.85
C THR A 126 -45.97 34.54 -32.83
N HIS A 127 -46.37 33.78 -31.80
CA HIS A 127 -47.70 33.20 -31.68
C HIS A 127 -48.81 34.26 -31.67
N ILE A 128 -48.65 35.36 -30.93
CA ILE A 128 -49.66 36.43 -30.88
C ILE A 128 -49.63 37.37 -32.09
N GLN A 129 -48.57 37.31 -32.91
CA GLN A 129 -48.46 38.12 -34.13
C GLN A 129 -49.07 37.45 -35.36
N VAL A 130 -49.26 36.12 -35.33
CA VAL A 130 -49.91 35.39 -36.43
C VAL A 130 -51.42 35.64 -36.39
N PRO A 131 -52.08 36.05 -37.51
CA PRO A 131 -53.50 36.46 -37.52
C PRO A 131 -54.48 35.42 -36.97
N ILE A 132 -54.15 34.13 -37.06
CA ILE A 132 -55.00 33.02 -36.60
C ILE A 132 -54.93 32.87 -35.07
N THR A 133 -53.78 33.19 -34.46
CA THR A 133 -53.49 32.96 -33.03
C THR A 133 -53.30 34.27 -32.26
N SER A 134 -53.57 35.41 -32.88
CA SER A 134 -53.46 36.75 -32.29
C SER A 134 -54.51 37.04 -31.21
N SER A 135 -55.64 36.31 -31.22
CA SER A 135 -56.68 36.39 -30.19
C SER A 135 -56.43 35.44 -29.01
N HIS A 136 -55.37 34.65 -29.04
CA HIS A 136 -55.08 33.69 -27.98
C HIS A 136 -54.47 34.37 -26.76
N SER A 137 -54.86 33.89 -25.57
CA SER A 137 -54.38 34.39 -24.29
C SER A 137 -53.16 33.59 -23.85
N LEU A 138 -52.11 34.31 -23.45
CA LEU A 138 -50.87 33.75 -22.93
C LEU A 138 -50.81 33.96 -21.42
N GLU A 139 -50.64 32.87 -20.66
CA GLU A 139 -50.42 32.92 -19.22
C GLU A 139 -48.95 32.64 -18.87
N PRO A 140 -48.33 33.36 -17.92
CA PRO A 140 -46.99 33.06 -17.43
C PRO A 140 -46.92 31.66 -16.77
N LEU A 141 -45.85 30.90 -17.03
CA LEU A 141 -45.63 29.58 -16.42
C LEU A 141 -45.23 29.66 -14.94
N TYR A 142 -44.66 30.80 -14.52
CA TYR A 142 -44.43 31.12 -13.11
C TYR A 142 -45.68 31.78 -12.55
N GLY A 143 -46.60 30.92 -12.10
CA GLY A 143 -47.90 31.31 -11.58
C GLY A 143 -48.85 30.12 -11.57
N VAL A 144 -48.39 28.95 -11.15
CA VAL A 144 -49.31 27.82 -10.97
C VAL A 144 -50.24 28.20 -9.82
N ASN A 145 -51.52 28.41 -10.12
CA ASN A 145 -52.60 28.42 -9.13
C ASN A 145 -52.78 27.00 -8.56
N GLU A 146 -51.78 26.53 -7.82
CA GLU A 146 -51.79 25.29 -7.01
C GLU A 146 -52.40 25.53 -5.62
N ASN A 147 -52.98 26.72 -5.38
CA ASN A 147 -53.70 27.02 -4.15
C ASN A 147 -55.04 26.27 -4.05
N LYS A 148 -55.27 25.15 -4.73
CA LYS A 148 -56.53 24.39 -4.64
C LYS A 148 -56.37 23.20 -3.71
N CYS A 149 -57.38 22.95 -2.89
CA CYS A 149 -57.41 21.79 -2.01
C CYS A 149 -57.54 20.49 -2.81
N THR A 150 -56.79 19.46 -2.44
CA THR A 150 -56.84 18.13 -3.06
C THR A 150 -58.06 17.32 -2.65
N ILE A 151 -58.72 17.69 -1.55
CA ILE A 151 -59.92 17.01 -1.01
C ILE A 151 -61.19 17.74 -1.47
N HIS A 152 -61.13 19.07 -1.60
CA HIS A 152 -62.27 19.92 -1.94
C HIS A 152 -62.01 20.62 -3.27
N GLU A 153 -62.51 20.03 -4.35
CA GLU A 153 -62.38 20.58 -5.70
C GLU A 153 -63.03 21.96 -5.77
N ASN A 154 -62.26 22.96 -6.24
CA ASN A 154 -62.56 24.40 -6.32
C ASN A 154 -62.35 25.25 -5.07
N GLU A 155 -61.93 24.67 -3.94
CA GLU A 155 -61.63 25.45 -2.73
C GLU A 155 -60.16 25.86 -2.66
N THR A 156 -59.90 27.06 -2.13
CA THR A 156 -58.54 27.60 -2.03
C THR A 156 -57.88 27.34 -0.68
N LEU A 157 -56.61 26.97 -0.70
CA LEU A 157 -55.75 26.81 0.48
C LEU A 157 -55.47 28.20 1.07
N LYS A 158 -55.92 28.42 2.31
CA LYS A 158 -55.79 29.71 3.01
C LYS A 158 -55.13 29.57 4.37
N TYR A 159 -55.17 28.38 4.96
CA TYR A 159 -54.68 28.14 6.30
C TYR A 159 -53.60 27.06 6.32
N TYR A 160 -52.78 27.06 7.36
CA TYR A 160 -51.74 26.08 7.63
C TYR A 160 -52.04 25.38 8.94
N CYS A 161 -52.07 24.05 8.93
CA CYS A 161 -52.20 23.24 10.13
C CYS A 161 -50.81 22.94 10.69
N VAL A 162 -50.49 23.48 11.86
CA VAL A 162 -49.19 23.29 12.52
C VAL A 162 -48.97 21.82 12.90
N SER A 163 -50.01 21.18 13.45
CA SER A 163 -49.94 19.80 13.95
C SER A 163 -49.64 18.77 12.86
N HIS A 164 -50.08 19.02 11.63
CA HIS A 164 -49.92 18.09 10.50
C HIS A 164 -48.96 18.60 9.42
N SER A 165 -48.44 19.82 9.57
CA SER A 165 -47.53 20.47 8.61
C SER A 165 -48.06 20.50 7.17
N VAL A 166 -49.34 20.84 7.00
CA VAL A 166 -50.04 20.88 5.70
C VAL A 166 -50.84 22.17 5.50
N CYS A 167 -50.89 22.66 4.27
CA CYS A 167 -51.78 23.75 3.87
C CYS A 167 -53.20 23.21 3.63
N ILE A 168 -54.22 23.90 4.15
CA ILE A 168 -55.63 23.48 4.15
C ILE A 168 -56.58 24.60 3.71
N CYS A 169 -57.76 24.24 3.20
CA CYS A 169 -58.85 25.17 2.85
C CYS A 169 -59.87 25.33 3.99
N VAL A 170 -60.84 26.24 3.82
CA VAL A 170 -61.88 26.51 4.84
C VAL A 170 -62.67 25.24 5.21
N PRO A 171 -63.16 24.40 4.28
CA PRO A 171 -63.84 23.16 4.67
C PRO A 171 -62.99 22.18 5.47
N CYS A 172 -61.68 22.09 5.20
CA CYS A 172 -60.77 21.20 5.93
C CYS A 172 -60.65 21.56 7.42
N THR A 173 -60.75 22.85 7.79
CA THR A 173 -60.74 23.28 9.20
C THR A 173 -61.98 22.77 9.94
N MET A 174 -63.09 22.57 9.22
CA MET A 174 -64.39 22.21 9.76
C MET A 174 -64.69 20.71 9.70
N ILE A 175 -63.81 19.88 9.13
CA ILE A 175 -64.04 18.43 9.01
C ILE A 175 -62.91 17.68 9.70
N GLU A 176 -61.72 17.68 9.11
CA GLU A 176 -60.60 16.83 9.57
C GLU A 176 -59.70 17.53 10.60
N HIS A 177 -59.59 18.86 10.56
CA HIS A 177 -58.68 19.62 11.41
C HIS A 177 -59.38 20.42 12.52
N ARG A 178 -60.58 20.01 12.96
CA ARG A 178 -61.41 20.75 13.94
C ARG A 178 -60.70 21.07 15.26
N SER A 179 -59.81 20.18 15.69
CA SER A 179 -59.09 20.27 16.96
C SER A 179 -57.60 20.57 16.77
N CYS A 180 -57.18 20.97 15.57
CA CYS A 180 -55.79 21.27 15.29
C CYS A 180 -55.49 22.75 15.44
N GLU A 181 -54.22 23.09 15.69
CA GLU A 181 -53.75 24.47 15.62
C GLU A 181 -53.64 24.89 14.14
N ILE A 182 -54.40 25.94 13.80
CA ILE A 182 -54.57 26.42 12.44
C ILE A 182 -54.25 27.92 12.40
N ASN A 183 -53.37 28.31 11.50
CA ASN A 183 -52.94 29.70 11.32
C ASN A 183 -53.10 30.11 9.86
N GLU A 184 -53.11 31.41 9.60
CA GLU A 184 -53.08 31.91 8.21
C GLU A 184 -51.72 31.61 7.56
N ILE A 185 -51.74 31.15 6.30
CA ILE A 185 -50.51 30.77 5.57
C ILE A 185 -49.52 31.93 5.51
N GLN A 186 -49.99 33.17 5.34
CA GLN A 186 -49.14 34.37 5.29
C GLN A 186 -48.33 34.56 6.58
N THR A 187 -48.97 34.38 7.74
CA THR A 187 -48.34 34.56 9.04
C THR A 187 -47.27 33.51 9.30
N ILE A 188 -47.58 32.23 9.04
CA ILE A 188 -46.62 31.13 9.20
C ILE A 188 -45.50 31.21 8.17
N LYS A 189 -45.81 31.56 6.91
CA LYS A 189 -44.81 31.78 5.86
C LYS A 189 -43.76 32.78 6.30
N ASN A 190 -44.18 33.93 6.84
CA ASN A 190 -43.25 34.97 7.26
C ASN A 190 -42.40 34.52 8.46
N ALA A 191 -43.00 33.80 9.41
CA ALA A 191 -42.28 33.25 10.57
C ALA A 191 -41.26 32.18 10.15
N GLU A 192 -41.64 31.19 9.34
CA GLU A 192 -40.76 30.12 8.86
C GLU A 192 -39.63 30.65 7.96
N ILE A 193 -39.93 31.62 7.08
CA ILE A 193 -38.89 32.29 6.26
C ILE A 193 -37.88 33.00 7.17
N SER A 194 -38.33 33.68 8.23
CA SER A 194 -37.43 34.33 9.18
C SER A 194 -36.50 33.32 9.87
N VAL A 195 -37.03 32.18 10.31
CA VAL A 195 -36.22 31.12 10.94
C VAL A 195 -35.20 30.54 9.96
N ILE A 196 -35.59 30.28 8.72
CA ILE A 196 -34.69 29.78 7.67
C ILE A 196 -33.61 30.83 7.37
N GLN A 197 -33.97 32.11 7.26
CA GLN A 197 -33.01 33.20 7.05
C GLN A 197 -31.99 33.30 8.19
N ASP A 198 -32.44 33.16 9.44
CA ASP A 198 -31.55 33.14 10.60
C ASP A 198 -30.59 31.94 10.59
N LEU A 199 -31.08 30.76 10.18
CA LEU A 199 -30.23 29.57 10.03
C LEU A 199 -29.23 29.74 8.88
N LEU A 200 -29.64 30.31 7.75
CA LEU A 200 -28.75 30.61 6.63
C LEU A 200 -27.65 31.60 7.04
N ASN A 201 -28.00 32.67 7.75
CA ASN A 201 -27.01 33.62 8.29
C ASN A 201 -26.01 32.95 9.25
N LYS A 202 -26.46 32.00 10.06
CA LYS A 202 -25.56 31.20 10.92
C LYS A 202 -24.64 30.29 10.11
N CYS A 203 -25.16 29.67 9.05
CA CYS A 203 -24.37 28.85 8.13
C CYS A 203 -23.31 29.70 7.40
N GLU A 204 -23.68 30.87 6.88
CA GLU A 204 -22.74 31.79 6.21
C GLU A 204 -21.59 32.20 7.14
N LYS A 205 -21.89 32.54 8.39
CA LYS A 205 -20.85 32.80 9.40
C LYS A 205 -19.94 31.59 9.60
N LYS A 206 -20.50 30.39 9.73
CA LYS A 206 -19.70 29.18 9.94
C LYS A 206 -18.83 28.84 8.72
N ILE A 207 -19.32 29.07 7.51
CA ILE A 207 -18.55 28.91 6.27
C ILE A 207 -17.35 29.86 6.30
N SER A 208 -17.57 31.15 6.57
CA SER A 208 -16.47 32.12 6.65
C SER A 208 -15.42 31.77 7.71
N GLU A 209 -15.82 31.21 8.85
CA GLU A 209 -14.89 30.73 9.88
C GLU A 209 -14.03 29.54 9.38
N LEU A 210 -14.62 28.64 8.58
CA LEU A 210 -13.92 27.47 8.04
C LEU A 210 -12.97 27.85 6.91
N GLU A 211 -13.34 28.80 6.05
CA GLU A 211 -12.47 29.32 4.98
C GLU A 211 -11.17 29.91 5.56
N VAL A 212 -11.25 30.67 6.66
CA VAL A 212 -10.06 31.20 7.36
C VAL A 212 -9.15 30.10 7.89
N ILE A 213 -9.72 28.97 8.36
CA ILE A 213 -8.95 27.83 8.84
C ILE A 213 -8.26 27.12 7.66
N GLU A 214 -8.94 27.00 6.51
CA GLU A 214 -8.38 26.42 5.29
C GLU A 214 -7.18 27.23 4.79
N ASP A 215 -7.32 28.57 4.70
CA ASP A 215 -6.24 29.47 4.30
C ASP A 215 -5.05 29.42 5.26
N LYS A 216 -5.30 29.41 6.56
CA LYS A 216 -4.23 29.27 7.56
C LYS A 216 -3.51 27.92 7.44
N SER A 217 -4.26 26.86 7.16
CA SER A 217 -3.71 25.51 7.00
C SER A 217 -2.87 25.41 5.73
N SER A 218 -3.32 26.01 4.63
CA SER A 218 -2.59 26.00 3.35
C SER A 218 -1.24 26.74 3.45
N LEU A 219 -1.21 27.87 4.17
CA LEU A 219 0.02 28.61 4.48
C LEU A 219 0.99 27.81 5.39
N ASN A 220 0.46 27.10 6.39
CA ASN A 220 1.29 26.25 7.24
C ASN A 220 1.90 25.08 6.45
N ILE A 221 1.12 24.46 5.55
CA ILE A 221 1.60 23.37 4.69
C ILE A 221 2.72 23.85 3.78
N SER A 222 2.61 25.04 3.17
CA SER A 222 3.66 25.58 2.30
C SER A 222 4.94 25.89 3.08
N SER A 223 4.83 26.45 4.28
CA SER A 223 5.97 26.69 5.18
C SER A 223 6.67 25.38 5.59
N LEU A 224 5.93 24.35 5.98
CA LEU A 224 6.49 23.04 6.33
C LEU A 224 7.18 22.37 5.14
N ARG A 225 6.60 22.47 3.94
CA ARG A 225 7.24 21.96 2.71
C ARG A 225 8.58 22.63 2.44
N GLN A 226 8.69 23.94 2.67
CA GLN A 226 9.95 24.65 2.52
C GLN A 226 11.00 24.16 3.53
N GLN A 227 10.61 23.96 4.80
CA GLN A 227 11.50 23.41 5.83
C GLN A 227 11.99 22.00 5.48
N ILE A 228 11.14 21.14 4.90
CA ILE A 228 11.52 19.81 4.42
C ILE A 228 12.60 19.91 3.34
N ASN A 229 12.41 20.76 2.33
CA ASN A 229 13.39 20.96 1.26
C ASN A 229 14.75 21.45 1.79
N ASP A 230 14.74 22.35 2.78
CA ASP A 230 15.98 22.84 3.41
C ASP A 230 16.73 21.73 4.15
N VAL A 231 16.00 20.82 4.82
CA VAL A 231 16.58 19.64 5.48
C VAL A 231 17.13 18.65 4.45
N GLU A 232 16.42 18.43 3.34
CA GLU A 232 16.88 17.56 2.25
C GLU A 232 18.18 18.06 1.62
N MET A 233 18.31 19.37 1.38
CA MET A 233 19.58 19.95 0.89
C MET A 233 20.72 19.77 1.89
N LYS A 234 20.47 19.94 3.19
CA LYS A 234 21.48 19.70 4.22
C LYS A 234 21.90 18.23 4.28
N MET A 235 20.96 17.30 4.14
CA MET A 235 21.24 15.86 4.09
C MET A 235 22.05 15.48 2.84
N ALA A 236 21.79 16.12 1.69
CA ALA A 236 22.55 15.87 0.47
C ALA A 236 24.03 16.27 0.63
N ASN A 237 24.30 17.44 1.22
CA ASN A 237 25.66 17.89 1.50
C ASN A 237 26.38 16.95 2.47
N LEU A 238 25.70 16.53 3.55
CA LEU A 238 26.27 15.57 4.51
C LEU A 238 26.59 14.21 3.87
N ARG A 239 25.79 13.75 2.91
CA ARG A 239 26.08 12.51 2.16
C ARG A 239 27.36 12.66 1.33
N GLN A 240 27.54 13.80 0.67
CA GLN A 240 28.76 14.06 -0.10
C GLN A 240 30.00 14.10 0.81
N ASP A 241 29.88 14.70 1.99
CA ASP A 241 30.96 14.70 2.98
C ASP A 241 31.28 13.28 3.49
N MET A 242 30.25 12.45 3.72
CA MET A 242 30.42 11.04 4.11
C MET A 242 31.11 10.20 3.03
N GLU A 243 30.75 10.39 1.76
CA GLU A 243 31.43 9.72 0.64
C GLU A 243 32.90 10.13 0.54
N GLY A 244 33.21 11.40 0.81
CA GLY A 244 34.59 11.88 0.89
C GLY A 244 35.42 11.16 1.97
N LEU A 245 34.83 11.00 3.16
CA LEU A 245 35.47 10.29 4.28
C LEU A 245 35.65 8.79 4.01
N ASP A 246 34.66 8.14 3.37
CA ASP A 246 34.75 6.72 3.01
C ASP A 246 35.87 6.44 2.00
N ASN A 247 36.05 7.33 1.04
CA ASN A 247 37.16 7.23 0.08
C ASN A 247 38.53 7.39 0.77
N GLN A 248 38.67 8.35 1.68
CA GLN A 248 39.90 8.50 2.49
C GLN A 248 40.17 7.27 3.35
N LEU A 249 39.14 6.68 3.95
CA LEU A 249 39.28 5.45 4.75
C LEU A 249 39.76 4.27 3.90
N LYS A 250 39.23 4.11 2.67
CA LYS A 250 39.67 3.06 1.74
C LYS A 250 41.13 3.22 1.34
N GLU A 251 41.60 4.44 1.10
CA GLU A 251 43.00 4.72 0.79
C GLU A 251 43.93 4.32 1.95
N GLU A 252 43.59 4.72 3.17
CA GLU A 252 44.34 4.34 4.39
C GLU A 252 44.32 2.81 4.63
N GLN A 253 43.19 2.15 4.41
CA GLN A 253 43.09 0.68 4.53
C GLN A 253 43.93 -0.05 3.48
N ALA A 254 43.98 0.46 2.24
CA ALA A 254 44.81 -0.10 1.19
C ALA A 254 46.31 0.02 1.53
N GLN A 255 46.73 1.18 2.03
CA GLN A 255 48.10 1.39 2.52
C GLN A 255 48.44 0.43 3.68
N LYS A 256 47.52 0.28 4.63
CA LYS A 256 47.68 -0.68 5.74
C LYS A 256 47.84 -2.12 5.25
N CYS A 257 47.02 -2.56 4.27
CA CYS A 257 47.12 -3.91 3.71
C CYS A 257 48.45 -4.16 3.01
N GLN A 258 48.94 -3.17 2.25
CA GLN A 258 50.26 -3.24 1.61
C GLN A 258 51.39 -3.35 2.64
N ALA A 259 51.35 -2.52 3.69
CA ALA A 259 52.32 -2.58 4.78
C ALA A 259 52.27 -3.93 5.52
N MET A 260 51.07 -4.45 5.81
CA MET A 260 50.88 -5.73 6.48
C MET A 260 51.44 -6.90 5.67
N PHE A 261 51.21 -6.92 4.35
CA PHE A 261 51.79 -7.93 3.46
C PHE A 261 53.32 -7.87 3.44
N ALA A 262 53.89 -6.66 3.37
CA ALA A 262 55.34 -6.46 3.41
C ALA A 262 55.95 -6.96 4.74
N ILE A 263 55.31 -6.67 5.87
CA ILE A 263 55.73 -7.16 7.19
C ILE A 263 55.70 -8.69 7.25
N GLN A 264 54.61 -9.31 6.78
CA GLN A 264 54.47 -10.76 6.80
C GLN A 264 55.54 -11.43 5.93
N HIS A 265 55.79 -10.92 4.74
CA HIS A 265 56.83 -11.42 3.84
C HIS A 265 58.24 -11.31 4.46
N LEU A 266 58.57 -10.15 5.05
CA LEU A 266 59.85 -9.94 5.74
C LEU A 266 60.01 -10.84 6.97
N SER A 267 58.93 -11.09 7.72
CA SER A 267 58.97 -11.97 8.89
C SER A 267 59.25 -13.42 8.51
N GLN A 268 58.66 -13.91 7.41
CA GLN A 268 58.90 -15.24 6.87
C GLN A 268 60.33 -15.39 6.38
N LEU A 269 60.82 -14.43 5.59
CA LEU A 269 62.21 -14.41 5.13
C LEU A 269 63.20 -14.38 6.29
N LYS A 270 62.93 -13.59 7.34
CA LYS A 270 63.74 -13.59 8.56
C LYS A 270 63.77 -14.96 9.23
N SER A 271 62.61 -15.60 9.43
CA SER A 271 62.53 -16.93 10.06
C SER A 271 63.29 -18.01 9.27
N TYR A 272 63.16 -17.98 7.94
CA TYR A 272 63.85 -18.88 7.02
C TYR A 272 65.37 -18.66 7.08
N SER A 273 65.81 -17.40 7.02
CA SER A 273 67.23 -17.05 7.12
C SER A 273 67.83 -17.47 8.46
N THR A 274 67.08 -17.30 9.55
CA THR A 274 67.53 -17.71 10.90
C THR A 274 67.66 -19.24 11.02
N SER A 275 66.78 -19.99 10.35
CA SER A 275 66.82 -21.46 10.31
C SER A 275 67.92 -22.01 9.41
N ILE A 276 68.35 -21.26 8.39
CA ILE A 276 69.51 -21.61 7.58
C ILE A 276 70.80 -21.32 8.35
N LEU A 277 70.89 -20.20 9.07
CA LEU A 277 72.06 -19.84 9.88
C LEU A 277 72.36 -20.82 11.02
N SER A 278 71.39 -21.65 11.43
CA SER A 278 71.58 -22.70 12.43
C SER A 278 72.06 -24.05 11.85
N GLN A 279 72.31 -24.14 10.53
CA GLN A 279 72.89 -25.34 9.92
C GLN A 279 74.39 -25.46 10.23
N GLU A 280 74.83 -26.62 10.71
CA GLU A 280 76.25 -26.91 11.02
C GLU A 280 77.07 -27.33 9.78
N ASP A 281 76.43 -27.67 8.66
CA ASP A 281 77.09 -28.12 7.42
C ASP A 281 77.48 -26.92 6.52
N PRO A 282 78.80 -26.60 6.41
CA PRO A 282 79.26 -25.42 5.67
C PRO A 282 79.00 -25.51 4.16
N VAL A 283 78.89 -26.71 3.58
CA VAL A 283 78.67 -26.86 2.13
C VAL A 283 77.22 -26.52 1.77
N LYS A 284 76.26 -26.95 2.58
CA LYS A 284 74.83 -26.65 2.39
C LYS A 284 74.51 -25.18 2.69
N LEU A 285 75.16 -24.61 3.71
CA LEU A 285 75.02 -23.19 4.04
C LEU A 285 75.47 -22.32 2.85
N LEU A 286 76.66 -22.57 2.30
CA LEU A 286 77.23 -21.80 1.19
C LEU A 286 76.45 -21.97 -0.12
N ALA A 287 75.81 -23.13 -0.34
CA ALA A 287 74.97 -23.37 -1.52
C ALA A 287 73.71 -22.46 -1.56
N VAL A 288 73.19 -22.08 -0.40
CA VAL A 288 71.92 -21.32 -0.29
C VAL A 288 72.15 -19.86 0.15
N ALA A 289 73.28 -19.55 0.79
CA ALA A 289 73.60 -18.23 1.35
C ALA A 289 73.52 -17.09 0.33
N LYS A 290 74.03 -17.30 -0.89
CA LYS A 290 74.03 -16.26 -1.93
C LYS A 290 72.61 -15.92 -2.41
N GLN A 291 71.73 -16.91 -2.44
CA GLN A 291 70.33 -16.76 -2.85
C GLN A 291 69.50 -16.06 -1.77
N VAL A 292 69.73 -16.39 -0.49
CA VAL A 292 69.11 -15.70 0.65
C VAL A 292 69.58 -14.25 0.75
N GLN A 293 70.87 -14.01 0.56
CA GLN A 293 71.44 -12.65 0.55
C GLN A 293 70.83 -11.79 -0.57
N GLN A 294 70.65 -12.36 -1.76
CA GLN A 294 69.98 -11.70 -2.88
C GLN A 294 68.52 -11.35 -2.53
N GLN A 295 67.75 -12.32 -2.05
CA GLN A 295 66.34 -12.11 -1.68
C GLN A 295 66.14 -11.09 -0.53
N LEU A 296 67.03 -11.07 0.47
CA LEU A 296 67.00 -10.06 1.53
C LEU A 296 67.35 -8.67 1.00
N THR A 297 68.34 -8.58 0.10
CA THR A 297 68.76 -7.30 -0.50
C THR A 297 67.65 -6.73 -1.38
N ASP A 298 67.04 -7.57 -2.22
CA ASP A 298 65.94 -7.18 -3.10
C ASP A 298 64.71 -6.73 -2.29
N CYS A 299 64.34 -7.46 -1.22
CA CYS A 299 63.24 -7.05 -0.35
C CYS A 299 63.50 -5.74 0.40
N LEU A 300 64.73 -5.50 0.86
CA LEU A 300 65.08 -4.25 1.53
C LEU A 300 65.02 -3.05 0.57
N GLN A 301 65.43 -3.24 -0.68
CA GLN A 301 65.35 -2.20 -1.72
C GLN A 301 63.91 -1.87 -2.15
N HIS A 302 62.99 -2.84 -2.13
CA HIS A 302 61.58 -2.62 -2.47
C HIS A 302 60.69 -2.19 -1.28
N SER A 303 61.21 -2.22 -0.05
CA SER A 303 60.47 -1.89 1.18
C SER A 303 60.50 -0.41 1.59
N THR A 304 61.31 0.43 0.90
CA THR A 304 61.29 1.88 1.13
C THR A 304 60.03 2.46 0.51
N LEU A 305 58.96 2.53 1.32
CA LEU A 305 57.87 3.48 1.09
C LEU A 305 58.51 4.85 0.91
N SER A 306 58.40 5.41 -0.29
CA SER A 306 58.92 6.75 -0.58
C SER A 306 58.29 7.75 0.38
N ASP A 307 59.15 8.50 1.07
CA ASP A 307 58.86 9.51 2.09
C ASP A 307 58.19 10.78 1.52
N GLN A 308 57.26 10.62 0.57
CA GLN A 308 56.59 11.73 -0.10
C GLN A 308 55.13 11.79 0.28
N THR A 309 54.81 12.87 0.99
CA THR A 309 53.49 13.40 1.34
C THR A 309 52.78 12.74 2.50
N THR A 310 53.15 13.16 3.72
CA THR A 310 52.14 13.37 4.76
C THR A 310 51.16 14.43 4.26
N PRO A 311 49.86 14.14 4.05
CA PRO A 311 48.88 15.19 3.91
C PRO A 311 48.78 15.85 5.29
N LYS A 312 49.06 17.15 5.35
CA LYS A 312 48.83 17.96 6.54
C LYS A 312 47.41 17.68 7.03
N MET A 313 47.26 17.36 8.33
CA MET A 313 46.00 17.48 9.05
C MET A 313 45.39 18.85 8.72
N GLY A 314 44.43 18.88 7.80
CA GLY A 314 43.59 20.03 7.57
C GLY A 314 42.72 20.15 8.81
N THR A 315 43.03 21.11 9.67
CA THR A 315 42.08 21.58 10.68
C THR A 315 40.83 22.03 9.94
N VAL A 316 39.80 21.19 9.92
CA VAL A 316 38.46 21.63 9.55
C VAL A 316 38.04 22.58 10.67
N SER A 317 38.03 23.86 10.36
CA SER A 317 37.47 24.91 11.19
C SER A 317 36.03 24.55 11.51
N THR A 318 35.80 23.96 12.68
CA THR A 318 34.48 23.91 13.30
C THR A 318 34.04 25.36 13.46
N ARG A 319 33.24 25.87 12.51
CA ARG A 319 32.48 27.08 12.76
C ARG A 319 31.60 26.76 13.95
N SER A 320 31.96 27.35 15.08
CA SER A 320 31.22 27.36 16.33
C SER A 320 29.75 27.69 16.04
N ILE A 321 28.91 26.66 16.02
CA ILE A 321 27.48 26.83 16.19
C ILE A 321 27.30 27.05 17.70
N SER A 322 26.93 28.28 18.05
CA SER A 322 26.75 28.75 19.41
C SER A 322 25.72 27.93 20.17
N SER A 323 25.98 27.79 21.46
CA SER A 323 25.43 26.89 22.46
C SER A 323 23.93 27.01 22.81
N ASN A 324 23.08 27.60 21.96
CA ASN A 324 21.70 27.96 22.34
C ASN A 324 20.56 27.32 21.54
N ASP A 325 20.82 26.46 20.55
CA ASP A 325 19.75 25.77 19.80
C ASP A 325 19.59 24.28 20.15
N LEU A 326 20.22 23.82 21.24
CA LEU A 326 20.20 22.41 21.65
C LEU A 326 19.29 22.18 22.86
N TYR A 327 17.99 22.39 22.72
CA TYR A 327 17.00 21.87 23.67
C TYR A 327 15.67 21.57 22.98
N LEU A 328 15.59 20.39 22.34
CA LEU A 328 14.42 19.51 22.38
C LEU A 328 14.80 18.13 21.82
N SER A 329 14.66 17.13 22.67
CA SER A 329 14.96 15.69 22.50
C SER A 329 16.43 15.28 22.48
N ALA A 330 17.06 15.34 23.66
CA ALA A 330 18.10 14.40 24.01
C ALA A 330 17.46 13.00 24.22
N THR A 331 17.57 12.13 23.23
CA THR A 331 17.80 10.71 23.47
C THR A 331 19.14 10.38 22.86
N ARG A 332 20.04 9.92 23.73
CA ARG A 332 21.44 9.56 23.45
C ARG A 332 21.53 8.68 22.22
N ASP A 333 22.16 9.16 21.15
CA ASP A 333 22.80 8.32 20.12
C ASP A 333 23.97 9.11 19.50
N SER A 334 24.92 9.46 20.36
CA SER A 334 26.31 9.64 19.95
C SER A 334 27.07 8.42 20.47
N THR A 335 27.85 7.80 19.59
CA THR A 335 28.68 6.59 19.79
C THR A 335 27.98 5.24 19.61
N CYS A 336 27.87 4.80 18.35
CA CYS A 336 28.27 3.45 17.95
C CYS A 336 29.00 3.54 16.60
N ILE A 337 30.15 4.22 16.60
CA ILE A 337 31.30 3.65 15.90
C ILE A 337 31.56 2.37 16.68
N THR A 338 31.18 1.22 16.15
CA THR A 338 31.71 -0.06 16.62
C THR A 338 33.18 -0.06 16.26
N ALA A 339 33.97 0.52 17.16
CA ALA A 339 35.33 0.06 17.38
C ALA A 339 35.24 -1.45 17.51
N LEU A 340 36.01 -2.15 16.68
CA LEU A 340 36.34 -3.56 16.78
C LEU A 340 36.44 -3.95 18.26
N LYS A 341 35.38 -4.56 18.80
CA LYS A 341 35.51 -5.45 19.93
C LYS A 341 36.00 -6.77 19.35
N TYR A 342 37.31 -6.99 19.47
CA TYR A 342 37.81 -8.35 19.62
C TYR A 342 37.17 -8.89 20.92
N GLY A 343 36.10 -9.66 20.78
CA GLY A 343 35.36 -10.30 21.87
C GLY A 343 33.92 -10.62 21.49
N ASP A 344 33.67 -11.88 21.13
CA ASP A 344 32.39 -12.61 21.21
C ASP A 344 31.12 -11.96 20.61
N THR A 345 31.16 -11.49 19.37
CA THR A 345 29.91 -11.21 18.62
C THR A 345 29.37 -12.50 18.00
N LEU A 346 28.13 -12.87 18.34
CA LEU A 346 27.44 -14.07 17.83
C LEU A 346 27.12 -13.98 16.32
N THR A 347 26.97 -12.76 15.82
CA THR A 347 26.62 -12.46 14.42
C THR A 347 27.42 -11.25 13.92
N GLU A 348 28.02 -11.35 12.73
CA GLU A 348 28.82 -10.29 12.11
C GLU A 348 28.28 -9.96 10.71
N LEU A 349 28.01 -8.69 10.42
CA LEU A 349 27.63 -8.26 9.07
C LEU A 349 28.88 -8.24 8.16
N ILE A 350 28.96 -9.21 7.23
CA ILE A 350 30.08 -9.34 6.30
C ILE A 350 29.91 -8.43 5.10
N ARG A 351 28.67 -8.29 4.61
CA ARG A 351 28.42 -7.58 3.35
C ARG A 351 27.05 -6.92 3.34
N ARG A 352 27.02 -5.77 2.68
CA ARG A 352 25.82 -5.02 2.35
C ARG A 352 25.91 -4.55 0.92
N PHE A 353 24.86 -4.78 0.14
CA PHE A 353 24.73 -4.21 -1.19
C PHE A 353 23.27 -3.89 -1.50
N THR A 354 23.04 -2.96 -2.44
CA THR A 354 21.70 -2.51 -2.83
C THR A 354 21.53 -2.61 -4.33
N THR A 355 20.30 -2.86 -4.78
CA THR A 355 19.96 -2.77 -6.21
C THR A 355 19.53 -1.35 -6.57
N SER A 356 19.79 -0.93 -7.80
CA SER A 356 19.32 0.36 -8.32
C SER A 356 17.79 0.43 -8.39
N LYS A 357 17.25 1.66 -8.31
CA LYS A 357 15.83 2.04 -8.21
C LYS A 357 14.86 1.03 -8.83
N LEU A 358 14.03 0.43 -7.99
CA LEU A 358 12.86 -0.32 -8.42
C LEU A 358 11.75 0.67 -8.73
N ALA A 359 11.16 0.57 -9.91
CA ALA A 359 9.99 1.37 -10.26
C ALA A 359 8.77 0.90 -9.44
N ASN A 360 8.15 1.87 -8.77
CA ASN A 360 6.87 1.75 -8.07
C ASN A 360 6.79 0.79 -6.87
N GLU A 361 5.74 0.99 -6.09
CA GLU A 361 5.28 0.18 -4.98
C GLU A 361 4.91 -1.26 -5.40
N SER A 362 5.81 -2.01 -6.04
CA SER A 362 5.56 -3.45 -6.23
C SER A 362 5.52 -4.08 -4.83
N GLN A 363 4.39 -4.70 -4.49
CA GLN A 363 4.14 -5.30 -3.18
C GLN A 363 4.86 -6.65 -3.03
N PHE A 364 5.38 -7.20 -4.13
CA PHE A 364 5.76 -8.61 -4.23
C PHE A 364 7.21 -8.76 -4.69
N LEU A 365 8.08 -9.21 -3.78
CA LEU A 365 9.48 -9.53 -4.05
C LEU A 365 9.73 -11.00 -3.70
N GLY A 366 9.77 -11.85 -4.72
CA GLY A 366 10.27 -13.22 -4.56
C GLY A 366 11.79 -13.19 -4.44
N VAL A 367 12.34 -13.86 -3.42
CA VAL A 367 13.78 -14.11 -3.30
C VAL A 367 13.97 -15.60 -3.06
N ALA A 368 14.88 -16.22 -3.81
CA ALA A 368 15.33 -17.58 -3.53
C ALA A 368 16.82 -17.71 -3.82
N MET A 369 17.42 -18.75 -3.25
CA MET A 369 18.85 -19.00 -3.40
C MET A 369 19.11 -20.47 -3.73
N THR A 370 19.96 -20.68 -4.71
CA THR A 370 20.42 -22.02 -5.10
C THR A 370 21.40 -22.61 -4.10
N SER A 371 21.59 -23.93 -4.14
CA SER A 371 22.64 -24.61 -3.37
C SER A 371 24.07 -24.21 -3.77
N SER A 372 24.23 -23.50 -4.89
CA SER A 372 25.50 -22.88 -5.29
C SER A 372 25.73 -21.47 -4.71
N GLY A 373 24.76 -20.91 -3.98
CA GLY A 373 24.86 -19.55 -3.43
C GLY A 373 24.55 -18.43 -4.44
N VAL A 374 23.90 -18.75 -5.56
CA VAL A 374 23.35 -17.76 -6.49
C VAL A 374 21.97 -17.34 -6.01
N ILE A 375 21.72 -16.04 -5.97
CA ILE A 375 20.49 -15.42 -5.48
C ILE A 375 19.64 -15.00 -6.68
N ALA A 376 18.36 -15.35 -6.69
CA ALA A 376 17.38 -14.82 -7.62
C ALA A 376 16.48 -13.82 -6.91
N LEU A 377 16.25 -12.68 -7.55
CA LEU A 377 15.26 -11.70 -7.15
C LEU A 377 14.23 -11.56 -8.27
N SER A 378 12.96 -11.73 -7.95
CA SER A 378 11.89 -11.36 -8.88
C SER A 378 11.39 -9.95 -8.62
N ASP A 379 11.30 -9.19 -9.69
CA ASP A 379 10.70 -7.87 -9.74
C ASP A 379 9.50 -7.91 -10.70
N ALA A 380 8.34 -8.28 -10.14
CA ALA A 380 7.12 -8.46 -10.90
C ALA A 380 6.63 -7.17 -11.59
N ALA A 381 6.94 -5.99 -11.04
CA ALA A 381 6.52 -4.72 -11.63
C ALA A 381 7.34 -4.36 -12.88
N ASN A 382 8.60 -4.75 -12.93
CA ASN A 382 9.45 -4.59 -14.11
C ASN A 382 9.52 -5.87 -14.96
N GLU A 383 8.70 -6.87 -14.66
CA GLU A 383 8.60 -8.15 -15.36
C GLU A 383 9.96 -8.80 -15.59
N ILE A 384 10.82 -8.79 -14.56
CA ILE A 384 12.19 -9.28 -14.67
C ILE A 384 12.61 -10.07 -13.43
N VAL A 385 13.33 -11.16 -13.67
CA VAL A 385 14.05 -11.91 -12.64
C VAL A 385 15.54 -11.67 -12.82
N LYS A 386 16.21 -11.20 -11.76
CA LYS A 386 17.64 -10.90 -11.76
C LYS A 386 18.38 -11.91 -10.90
N MET A 387 19.48 -12.44 -11.44
CA MET A 387 20.36 -13.38 -10.75
C MET A 387 21.62 -12.65 -10.27
N PHE A 388 21.97 -12.83 -9.01
CA PHE A 388 23.12 -12.21 -8.36
C PHE A 388 24.07 -13.26 -7.79
N ASP A 389 25.36 -12.97 -7.82
CA ASP A 389 26.32 -13.67 -6.98
C ASP A 389 26.26 -13.14 -5.53
N GLN A 390 26.98 -13.83 -4.64
CA GLN A 390 27.15 -13.43 -3.23
C GLN A 390 27.81 -12.05 -3.03
N TYR A 391 28.40 -11.46 -4.08
CA TYR A 391 29.06 -10.15 -4.03
C TYR A 391 28.14 -9.02 -4.52
N GLY A 392 26.97 -9.35 -5.05
CA GLY A 392 25.99 -8.41 -5.61
C GLY A 392 26.18 -8.13 -7.11
N ASN A 393 27.05 -8.87 -7.79
CA ASN A 393 27.20 -8.75 -9.25
C ASN A 393 26.06 -9.50 -9.95
N ILE A 394 25.52 -8.90 -11.00
CA ILE A 394 24.47 -9.52 -11.82
C ILE A 394 25.11 -10.61 -12.68
N LEU A 395 24.68 -11.86 -12.49
CA LEU A 395 25.08 -13.01 -13.31
C LEU A 395 24.24 -13.14 -14.58
N GLY A 396 22.98 -12.72 -14.50
CA GLY A 396 22.05 -12.77 -15.63
C GLY A 396 20.69 -12.20 -15.27
N THR A 397 19.89 -11.96 -16.30
CA THR A 397 18.52 -11.46 -16.18
C THR A 397 17.61 -12.25 -17.10
N HIS A 398 16.35 -12.39 -16.71
CA HIS A 398 15.33 -13.02 -17.53
C HIS A 398 14.03 -12.20 -17.46
N ASP A 399 13.50 -11.83 -18.62
CA ASP A 399 12.28 -11.03 -18.71
C ASP A 399 11.07 -11.98 -18.57
N ILE A 400 10.45 -11.96 -17.39
CA ILE A 400 9.27 -12.75 -17.05
C ILE A 400 8.49 -12.05 -15.94
N LYS A 401 7.16 -12.01 -16.07
CA LYS A 401 6.28 -11.59 -14.99
C LYS A 401 6.07 -12.75 -14.00
N ALA A 402 6.99 -12.88 -13.06
CA ALA A 402 6.93 -13.86 -11.99
C ALA A 402 6.73 -13.17 -10.64
N GLU A 403 5.65 -13.47 -9.91
CA GLU A 403 5.47 -12.94 -8.56
C GLU A 403 6.13 -13.84 -7.50
N VAL A 404 6.13 -15.14 -7.78
CA VAL A 404 6.65 -16.17 -6.89
C VAL A 404 7.78 -16.92 -7.57
N LEU A 405 8.82 -17.21 -6.78
CA LEU A 405 9.98 -17.95 -7.25
C LEU A 405 10.53 -18.84 -6.13
N THR A 406 11.05 -19.99 -6.50
CA THR A 406 11.76 -20.90 -5.61
C THR A 406 13.03 -21.38 -6.30
N SER A 407 13.87 -22.09 -5.56
CA SER A 407 15.12 -22.65 -6.03
C SER A 407 15.15 -24.16 -5.87
N THR A 408 16.00 -24.77 -6.69
CA THR A 408 16.48 -26.13 -6.56
C THR A 408 18.00 -26.06 -6.40
N GLU A 409 18.70 -27.19 -6.53
CA GLU A 409 20.16 -27.23 -6.41
C GLU A 409 20.87 -26.19 -7.30
N ASN A 410 20.55 -26.17 -8.60
CA ASN A 410 21.24 -25.34 -9.60
C ASN A 410 20.29 -24.61 -10.57
N SER A 411 19.03 -24.47 -10.19
CA SER A 411 18.01 -23.85 -11.03
C SER A 411 16.97 -23.13 -10.20
N PHE A 412 16.36 -22.11 -10.77
CA PHE A 412 15.22 -21.41 -10.21
C PHE A 412 13.94 -21.85 -10.91
N ILE A 413 12.85 -21.91 -10.18
CA ILE A 413 11.53 -22.20 -10.71
C ILE A 413 10.68 -20.98 -10.44
N CYS A 414 10.15 -20.39 -11.50
CA CYS A 414 9.19 -19.30 -11.42
C CYS A 414 7.88 -19.70 -12.10
N ILE A 415 6.79 -19.05 -11.66
CA ILE A 415 5.47 -19.22 -12.27
C ILE A 415 5.21 -17.97 -13.12
N ASN A 416 5.07 -18.18 -14.43
CA ASN A 416 4.56 -17.16 -15.33
C ASN A 416 3.04 -17.23 -15.31
N TYR A 417 2.42 -16.25 -14.65
CA TYR A 417 0.97 -16.14 -14.56
C TYR A 417 0.51 -14.87 -15.28
N ASP A 418 -0.10 -15.03 -16.45
CA ASP A 418 -0.70 -13.95 -17.24
C ASP A 418 -2.23 -14.10 -17.16
N CYS A 419 -2.91 -13.22 -16.44
CA CYS A 419 -4.37 -13.23 -16.28
C CYS A 419 -5.13 -12.79 -17.56
N ASN A 420 -4.41 -12.46 -18.63
CA ASN A 420 -5.00 -12.16 -19.92
C ASN A 420 -5.53 -13.43 -20.58
N VAL A 421 -6.84 -13.42 -20.89
CA VAL A 421 -7.59 -14.52 -21.52
C VAL A 421 -6.84 -15.06 -22.75
N GLY A 422 -6.24 -16.25 -22.63
CA GLY A 422 -5.68 -17.00 -23.77
C GLY A 422 -4.25 -17.54 -23.61
N LYS A 423 -3.53 -17.25 -22.53
CA LYS A 423 -2.25 -17.92 -22.22
C LYS A 423 -2.42 -18.89 -21.06
N GLU A 424 -1.93 -20.12 -21.24
CA GLU A 424 -1.84 -21.10 -20.14
C GLU A 424 -0.74 -20.65 -19.17
N SER A 425 -0.95 -20.85 -17.87
CA SER A 425 0.10 -20.60 -16.86
C SER A 425 1.26 -21.56 -17.09
N GLN A 426 2.50 -21.12 -16.81
CA GLN A 426 3.69 -21.92 -17.09
C GLN A 426 4.64 -21.96 -15.91
N PHE A 427 5.13 -23.16 -15.60
CA PHE A 427 6.38 -23.30 -14.85
C PHE A 427 7.54 -23.03 -15.78
N VAL A 428 8.38 -22.07 -15.40
CA VAL A 428 9.61 -21.74 -16.13
C VAL A 428 10.79 -22.07 -15.22
N VAL A 429 11.62 -23.00 -15.68
CA VAL A 429 12.85 -23.40 -14.99
C VAL A 429 14.00 -22.63 -15.59
N LEU A 430 14.63 -21.77 -14.79
CA LEU A 430 15.78 -20.95 -15.18
C LEU A 430 17.07 -21.54 -14.60
N ASN A 431 18.15 -21.50 -15.36
CA ASN A 431 19.48 -21.77 -14.81
C ASN A 431 19.98 -20.56 -13.98
N THR A 432 21.17 -20.71 -13.37
CA THR A 432 21.82 -19.65 -12.57
C THR A 432 22.17 -18.38 -13.34
N HIS A 433 22.08 -18.38 -14.66
CA HIS A 433 22.35 -17.23 -15.54
C HIS A 433 21.07 -16.65 -16.17
N GLY A 434 19.88 -17.08 -15.73
CA GLY A 434 18.60 -16.60 -16.25
C GLY A 434 18.22 -17.18 -17.62
N ARG A 435 18.84 -18.27 -18.07
CA ARG A 435 18.43 -18.97 -19.30
C ARG A 435 17.37 -20.01 -18.99
N VAL A 436 16.32 -20.03 -19.81
CA VAL A 436 15.26 -21.04 -19.74
C VAL A 436 15.83 -22.41 -20.07
N MET A 437 15.67 -23.33 -19.13
CA MET A 437 15.99 -24.75 -19.29
C MET A 437 14.77 -25.55 -19.72
N LYS A 438 13.60 -25.21 -19.17
CA LYS A 438 12.34 -25.92 -19.40
C LYS A 438 11.16 -24.99 -19.16
N GLU A 439 10.16 -25.13 -20.01
CA GLU A 439 8.83 -24.53 -19.83
C GLU A 439 7.82 -25.66 -19.78
N THR A 440 6.85 -25.55 -18.89
CA THR A 440 5.80 -26.56 -18.75
C THR A 440 4.48 -25.87 -18.51
N ASN A 441 3.53 -26.08 -19.42
CA ASN A 441 2.19 -25.56 -19.27
C ASN A 441 1.48 -26.28 -18.12
N ILE A 442 0.80 -25.49 -17.31
CA ILE A 442 0.03 -25.95 -16.17
C ILE A 442 -1.35 -25.31 -16.21
N ALA A 443 -2.36 -26.13 -15.97
CA ALA A 443 -3.71 -25.62 -15.79
C ALA A 443 -3.83 -25.05 -14.37
N MET A 444 -3.88 -23.72 -14.26
CA MET A 444 -4.13 -23.01 -13.01
C MET A 444 -5.45 -22.25 -13.13
N THR A 445 -6.30 -22.38 -12.11
CA THR A 445 -7.60 -21.70 -12.05
C THR A 445 -7.60 -20.48 -11.12
N PHE A 446 -6.54 -20.31 -10.33
CA PHE A 446 -6.41 -19.30 -9.29
C PHE A 446 -5.01 -18.68 -9.32
N GLU A 447 -4.89 -17.48 -8.76
CA GLU A 447 -3.60 -16.79 -8.67
C GLU A 447 -2.65 -17.52 -7.70
N PRO A 448 -1.42 -17.84 -8.12
CA PRO A 448 -0.45 -18.50 -7.25
C PRO A 448 0.04 -17.52 -6.19
N SER A 449 -0.22 -17.85 -4.93
CA SER A 449 0.18 -17.04 -3.79
C SER A 449 1.48 -17.52 -3.15
N GLY A 450 2.12 -18.59 -3.61
CA GLY A 450 3.36 -19.07 -3.01
C GLY A 450 3.88 -20.30 -3.71
N ILE A 451 5.20 -20.46 -3.76
CA ILE A 451 5.85 -21.62 -4.37
C ILE A 451 7.01 -22.09 -3.49
N THR A 452 7.15 -23.39 -3.33
CA THR A 452 8.29 -24.00 -2.64
C THR A 452 8.59 -25.38 -3.21
N THR A 453 9.77 -25.89 -2.92
CA THR A 453 10.19 -27.24 -3.32
C THR A 453 10.38 -28.10 -2.08
N SER A 454 10.01 -29.38 -2.17
CA SER A 454 10.37 -30.35 -1.13
C SER A 454 11.76 -30.91 -1.37
N GLN A 455 12.31 -31.59 -0.35
CA GLN A 455 13.55 -32.35 -0.46
C GLN A 455 13.50 -33.42 -1.58
N ASN A 456 12.32 -33.96 -1.88
CA ASN A 456 12.11 -34.93 -2.96
C ASN A 456 11.97 -34.28 -4.36
N ARG A 457 12.19 -32.96 -4.46
CA ARG A 457 12.07 -32.15 -5.69
C ARG A 457 10.64 -32.04 -6.24
N ASP A 458 9.62 -32.32 -5.42
CA ASP A 458 8.26 -31.94 -5.77
C ASP A 458 8.03 -30.45 -5.56
N ILE A 459 7.22 -29.84 -6.42
CA ILE A 459 6.88 -28.42 -6.40
C ILE A 459 5.53 -28.27 -5.72
N PHE A 460 5.47 -27.44 -4.68
CA PHE A 460 4.24 -27.10 -3.98
C PHE A 460 3.85 -25.67 -4.32
N VAL A 461 2.64 -25.48 -4.82
CA VAL A 461 2.09 -24.16 -5.13
C VAL A 461 0.85 -23.92 -4.29
N ALA A 462 0.84 -22.83 -3.54
CA ALA A 462 -0.35 -22.36 -2.83
C ALA A 462 -1.12 -21.34 -3.69
N PHE A 463 -2.43 -21.32 -3.50
CA PHE A 463 -3.36 -20.44 -4.18
C PHE A 463 -4.16 -19.61 -3.17
N ASP A 464 -4.72 -18.49 -3.64
CA ASP A 464 -5.55 -17.54 -2.87
C ASP A 464 -6.79 -18.15 -2.16
N ASN A 465 -7.22 -19.34 -2.59
CA ASN A 465 -8.41 -20.02 -2.08
C ASN A 465 -8.10 -21.06 -0.97
N ASN A 466 -6.90 -21.02 -0.37
CA ASN A 466 -6.37 -22.00 0.60
C ASN A 466 -6.13 -23.41 0.02
N THR A 467 -6.14 -23.56 -1.30
CA THR A 467 -5.70 -24.79 -1.95
C THR A 467 -4.20 -24.75 -2.13
N MET A 468 -3.54 -25.87 -1.89
CA MET A 468 -2.18 -26.11 -2.28
C MET A 468 -2.13 -27.34 -3.19
N VAL A 469 -1.36 -27.27 -4.27
CA VAL A 469 -1.23 -28.37 -5.23
C VAL A 469 0.23 -28.79 -5.30
N GLN A 470 0.45 -30.10 -5.19
CA GLN A 470 1.73 -30.74 -5.40
C GLN A 470 1.87 -31.13 -6.87
N TYR A 471 2.92 -30.64 -7.51
CA TYR A 471 3.33 -30.97 -8.86
C TYR A 471 4.67 -31.70 -8.83
N ASN A 472 4.88 -32.61 -9.78
CA ASN A 472 6.22 -33.11 -10.03
C ASN A 472 7.05 -32.10 -10.87
N MET A 473 8.34 -32.36 -11.08
CA MET A 473 9.21 -31.54 -11.95
C MET A 473 8.82 -31.54 -13.45
N GLU A 474 7.81 -32.31 -13.82
CA GLU A 474 7.22 -32.34 -15.15
C GLU A 474 5.91 -31.54 -15.23
N GLY A 475 5.55 -30.80 -14.17
CA GLY A 475 4.33 -30.00 -14.09
C GLY A 475 3.04 -30.83 -14.02
N LYS A 476 3.14 -32.13 -13.77
CA LYS A 476 1.99 -33.00 -13.59
C LYS A 476 1.53 -32.94 -12.13
N GLU A 477 0.27 -32.57 -11.95
CA GLU A 477 -0.42 -32.60 -10.66
C GLU A 477 -0.38 -34.02 -10.06
N GLN A 478 0.08 -34.09 -8.81
CA GLN A 478 0.12 -35.32 -8.01
C GLN A 478 -1.03 -35.36 -7.01
N GLN A 479 -1.22 -34.26 -6.29
CA GLN A 479 -2.19 -34.17 -5.21
C GLN A 479 -2.66 -32.74 -4.99
N GLN A 480 -3.96 -32.58 -4.73
CA GLN A 480 -4.55 -31.35 -4.22
C GLN A 480 -4.75 -31.45 -2.70
N ILE A 481 -4.29 -30.44 -1.98
CA ILE A 481 -4.30 -30.35 -0.52
C ILE A 481 -5.10 -29.10 -0.14
N ILE A 482 -6.21 -29.27 0.57
CA ILE A 482 -7.04 -28.15 1.03
C ILE A 482 -6.65 -27.83 2.46
N LEU A 483 -6.04 -26.66 2.67
CA LEU A 483 -5.60 -26.22 3.99
C LEU A 483 -6.81 -25.78 4.83
N LYS A 484 -7.11 -26.53 5.88
CA LYS A 484 -8.22 -26.26 6.80
C LYS A 484 -7.84 -25.12 7.75
N VAL A 485 -8.45 -23.95 7.55
CA VAL A 485 -8.24 -22.78 8.39
C VAL A 485 -9.02 -22.93 9.73
N SER A 486 -8.43 -22.47 10.84
CA SER A 486 -9.09 -22.45 12.16
C SER A 486 -10.34 -21.56 12.16
N ARG A 487 -11.37 -21.96 12.92
CA ARG A 487 -12.70 -21.30 13.01
C ARG A 487 -12.66 -19.84 13.50
N THR A 488 -11.54 -19.38 14.04
CA THR A 488 -11.32 -18.01 14.51
C THR A 488 -10.79 -17.06 13.43
N ALA A 489 -10.39 -17.58 12.26
CA ALA A 489 -9.93 -16.77 11.14
C ALA A 489 -11.10 -16.11 10.43
N ARG A 490 -11.20 -14.78 10.54
CA ARG A 490 -12.06 -13.99 9.65
C ARG A 490 -11.41 -14.00 8.27
N LYS A 491 -11.89 -14.90 7.40
CA LYS A 491 -11.47 -15.10 5.99
C LYS A 491 -10.14 -15.86 5.84
N GLY A 492 -10.05 -16.69 4.79
CA GLY A 492 -8.85 -17.46 4.41
C GLY A 492 -7.70 -16.56 3.98
N PHE A 493 -6.57 -17.15 3.53
CA PHE A 493 -5.36 -16.46 3.07
C PHE A 493 -5.70 -15.33 2.09
N GLN A 494 -5.94 -14.12 2.60
CA GLN A 494 -6.28 -12.96 1.81
C GLN A 494 -5.22 -11.90 2.08
N SER A 495 -4.46 -11.62 1.04
CA SER A 495 -3.42 -10.59 0.95
C SER A 495 -2.07 -10.98 1.56
N CYS A 496 -1.09 -11.10 0.64
CA CYS A 496 0.33 -11.38 0.79
C CYS A 496 0.69 -12.86 0.64
N VAL A 497 1.55 -13.13 -0.34
CA VAL A 497 2.12 -14.44 -0.70
C VAL A 497 2.68 -15.11 0.55
N PRO A 498 2.08 -16.18 1.13
CA PRO A 498 2.69 -16.86 2.25
C PRO A 498 4.04 -17.43 1.83
N SER A 499 5.10 -17.13 2.59
CA SER A 499 6.32 -17.92 2.53
C SER A 499 5.99 -19.36 2.94
N LEU A 500 6.36 -20.32 2.09
CA LEU A 500 6.08 -21.74 2.27
C LEU A 500 7.38 -22.53 2.41
N LEU A 501 7.40 -23.45 3.36
CA LEU A 501 8.45 -24.45 3.49
C LEU A 501 7.81 -25.83 3.67
N VAL A 502 8.44 -26.86 3.12
CA VAL A 502 7.99 -28.25 3.27
C VAL A 502 9.14 -29.09 3.84
N ASP A 503 8.87 -29.79 4.93
CA ASP A 503 9.84 -30.64 5.64
C ASP A 503 9.13 -31.82 6.30
N ASP A 504 9.65 -33.05 6.16
CA ASP A 504 9.12 -34.28 6.77
C ASP A 504 7.59 -34.45 6.70
N ASN A 505 7.00 -34.25 5.51
CA ASN A 505 5.54 -34.30 5.27
C ASN A 505 4.72 -33.26 6.05
N LEU A 506 5.35 -32.18 6.50
CA LEU A 506 4.72 -31.02 7.09
C LEU A 506 4.90 -29.80 6.18
N ILE A 507 3.87 -28.97 6.14
CA ILE A 507 3.85 -27.72 5.37
C ILE A 507 3.81 -26.57 6.37
N TYR A 508 4.82 -25.72 6.32
CA TYR A 508 4.92 -24.52 7.13
C TYR A 508 4.51 -23.34 6.26
N ALA A 509 3.40 -22.70 6.60
CA ALA A 509 2.89 -21.54 5.91
C ALA A 509 2.93 -20.32 6.83
N CYS A 510 3.65 -19.29 6.39
CA CYS A 510 3.68 -18.00 7.09
C CYS A 510 2.38 -17.25 6.83
N ASP A 511 1.56 -17.08 7.86
CA ASP A 511 0.30 -16.32 7.79
C ASP A 511 0.52 -14.92 8.36
N THR A 512 0.74 -13.96 7.46
CA THR A 512 1.01 -12.56 7.80
C THR A 512 -0.17 -11.91 8.54
N GLN A 513 -1.42 -12.29 8.21
CA GLN A 513 -2.62 -11.71 8.83
C GLN A 513 -2.88 -12.27 10.22
N GLN A 514 -2.61 -13.57 10.43
CA GLN A 514 -2.72 -14.20 11.75
C GLN A 514 -1.49 -13.97 12.62
N ASN A 515 -0.42 -13.39 12.06
CA ASN A 515 0.84 -13.13 12.74
C ASN A 515 1.45 -14.40 13.34
N CYS A 516 1.39 -15.49 12.59
CA CYS A 516 1.89 -16.79 13.02
C CYS A 516 2.34 -17.63 11.83
N VAL A 517 3.06 -18.71 12.14
CA VAL A 517 3.41 -19.75 11.17
C VAL A 517 2.53 -20.96 11.43
N ASN A 518 1.66 -21.27 10.49
CA ASN A 518 0.76 -22.42 10.58
C ASN A 518 1.43 -23.66 9.98
N VAL A 519 1.43 -24.75 10.74
CA VAL A 519 2.03 -26.03 10.35
C VAL A 519 0.91 -27.03 10.04
N TYR A 520 0.85 -27.50 8.80
CA TYR A 520 -0.15 -28.44 8.30
C TYR A 520 0.48 -29.79 7.98
N ASN A 521 -0.34 -30.84 8.00
CA ASN A 521 0.02 -32.14 7.41
C ASN A 521 -0.33 -32.19 5.91
N MET A 522 0.11 -33.23 5.22
CA MET A 522 -0.18 -33.44 3.79
C MET A 522 -1.68 -33.66 3.49
N GLU A 523 -2.50 -33.95 4.49
CA GLU A 523 -3.96 -33.98 4.36
C GLU A 523 -4.62 -32.59 4.53
N GLY A 524 -3.82 -31.53 4.75
CA GLY A 524 -4.27 -30.15 4.90
C GLY A 524 -4.90 -29.82 6.25
N SER A 525 -4.78 -30.70 7.24
CA SER A 525 -5.25 -30.46 8.60
C SER A 525 -4.18 -29.71 9.42
N LEU A 526 -4.61 -28.67 10.14
CA LEU A 526 -3.73 -27.86 10.99
C LEU A 526 -3.19 -28.71 12.14
N ASN A 527 -1.87 -28.82 12.24
CA ASN A 527 -1.17 -29.55 13.30
C ASN A 527 -0.88 -28.62 14.49
N ARG A 528 -0.25 -27.47 14.21
CA ARG A 528 0.10 -26.45 15.21
C ARG A 528 0.29 -25.07 14.57
N SER A 529 0.37 -24.05 15.42
CA SER A 529 0.74 -22.68 15.02
C SER A 529 1.92 -22.23 15.88
N ILE A 530 2.90 -21.58 15.25
CA ILE A 530 4.13 -21.07 15.90
C ILE A 530 4.06 -19.55 15.91
N GLY A 531 4.29 -18.97 17.09
CA GLY A 531 4.14 -17.53 17.32
C GLY A 531 2.69 -17.09 17.51
N SER A 532 2.53 -15.88 18.04
CA SER A 532 1.26 -15.20 18.23
C SER A 532 1.44 -13.71 18.01
N TYR A 533 0.38 -12.99 17.65
CA TYR A 533 0.45 -11.54 17.45
C TYR A 533 1.01 -10.81 18.67
N GLY A 534 2.02 -9.96 18.44
CA GLY A 534 2.53 -9.02 19.42
C GLY A 534 4.01 -8.70 19.23
N ASN A 535 4.60 -8.07 20.25
CA ASN A 535 5.96 -7.55 20.23
C ASN A 535 6.86 -8.22 21.30
N GLY A 536 6.28 -9.14 22.08
CA GLY A 536 7.00 -9.96 23.05
C GLY A 536 8.07 -10.83 22.40
N VAL A 537 8.91 -11.46 23.23
CA VAL A 537 10.12 -12.16 22.75
C VAL A 537 9.82 -13.29 21.76
N SER A 538 8.71 -14.00 21.96
CA SER A 538 8.24 -15.14 21.15
C SER A 538 7.00 -14.82 20.30
N GLU A 539 6.53 -13.57 20.35
CA GLU A 539 5.42 -13.07 19.54
C GLU A 539 5.94 -12.60 18.17
N LEU A 540 5.05 -12.48 17.19
CA LEU A 540 5.37 -12.05 15.83
C LEU A 540 4.43 -10.91 15.43
N SER A 541 4.91 -10.00 14.58
CA SER A 541 4.10 -8.96 13.98
C SER A 541 4.41 -8.85 12.49
N PHE A 542 3.40 -9.18 11.68
CA PHE A 542 3.45 -9.16 10.22
C PHE A 542 4.59 -10.04 9.65
N PRO A 543 4.67 -11.34 9.99
CA PRO A 543 5.76 -12.17 9.49
C PRO A 543 5.65 -12.37 7.97
N GLU A 544 6.78 -12.27 7.26
CA GLU A 544 6.80 -12.28 5.78
C GLU A 544 7.51 -13.48 5.16
N SER A 545 8.59 -13.95 5.78
CA SER A 545 9.43 -15.01 5.21
C SER A 545 10.01 -15.92 6.26
N MET A 546 10.34 -17.15 5.85
CA MET A 546 10.93 -18.14 6.72
C MET A 546 12.04 -18.92 6.03
N CYS A 547 12.96 -19.51 6.81
CA CYS A 547 13.99 -20.42 6.33
C CYS A 547 14.36 -21.45 7.39
N PHE A 548 14.80 -22.64 6.99
CA PHE A 548 15.28 -23.69 7.91
C PHE A 548 16.80 -23.69 8.05
N HIS A 549 17.28 -23.89 9.27
CA HIS A 549 18.68 -24.23 9.60
C HIS A 549 18.70 -25.44 10.53
N GLY A 550 18.93 -26.65 10.02
CA GLY A 550 18.81 -27.88 10.83
C GLY A 550 17.39 -28.01 11.42
N ASN A 551 17.28 -28.06 12.75
CA ASN A 551 15.99 -28.10 13.48
C ASN A 551 15.42 -26.72 13.81
N LYS A 552 16.08 -25.64 13.37
CA LYS A 552 15.67 -24.27 13.62
C LYS A 552 14.85 -23.74 12.44
N LEU A 553 13.81 -23.00 12.76
CA LEU A 553 12.98 -22.20 11.88
C LEU A 553 13.29 -20.72 12.15
N LEU A 554 13.85 -20.05 11.15
CA LEU A 554 14.08 -18.61 11.17
C LEU A 554 12.88 -17.91 10.55
N VAL A 555 12.38 -16.86 11.20
CA VAL A 555 11.19 -16.10 10.78
C VAL A 555 11.54 -14.62 10.70
N CYS A 556 11.26 -14.01 9.55
CA CYS A 556 11.29 -12.55 9.36
C CYS A 556 10.10 -11.93 10.06
N ASP A 557 10.35 -11.21 11.15
CA ASP A 557 9.33 -10.47 11.90
C ASP A 557 9.39 -9.00 11.46
N HIS A 558 8.60 -8.68 10.43
CA HIS A 558 8.71 -7.43 9.67
C HIS A 558 8.49 -6.20 10.52
N ASP A 559 7.37 -6.12 11.25
CA ASP A 559 7.02 -4.91 11.99
C ASP A 559 7.82 -4.75 13.28
N ASN A 560 8.35 -5.85 13.82
CA ASN A 560 9.27 -5.81 14.96
C ASN A 560 10.75 -5.67 14.56
N ASN A 561 11.07 -5.46 13.27
CA ASN A 561 12.42 -5.22 12.76
C ASN A 561 13.45 -6.28 13.20
N ARG A 562 13.09 -7.56 13.18
CA ARG A 562 13.96 -8.62 13.72
C ARG A 562 13.83 -9.95 12.97
N ILE A 563 14.80 -10.84 13.19
CA ILE A 563 14.77 -12.24 12.76
C ILE A 563 14.66 -13.11 14.01
N SER A 564 13.53 -13.78 14.16
CA SER A 564 13.25 -14.66 15.31
C SER A 564 13.56 -16.12 14.98
N MET A 565 14.07 -16.85 15.96
CA MET A 565 14.43 -18.26 15.83
C MET A 565 13.53 -19.13 16.71
N PHE A 566 12.92 -20.11 16.08
CA PHE A 566 12.08 -21.13 16.71
C PHE A 566 12.64 -22.52 16.41
N HIS A 567 12.31 -23.50 17.22
CA HIS A 567 12.46 -24.90 16.88
C HIS A 567 11.31 -25.28 15.92
N LYS A 568 11.49 -26.25 15.02
CA LYS A 568 10.45 -26.72 14.08
C LYS A 568 9.13 -27.13 14.78
N GLU A 569 9.24 -27.55 16.03
CA GLU A 569 8.17 -28.00 16.92
C GLU A 569 7.39 -26.84 17.55
N GLY A 570 7.91 -25.61 17.43
CA GLY A 570 7.26 -24.37 17.86
C GLY A 570 7.83 -23.71 19.12
N GLN A 571 8.85 -24.31 19.74
CA GLN A 571 9.52 -23.69 20.89
C GLN A 571 10.33 -22.46 20.44
N PHE A 572 10.18 -21.34 21.14
CA PHE A 572 11.02 -20.17 20.89
C PHE A 572 12.45 -20.41 21.38
N LEU A 573 13.44 -20.19 20.51
CA LEU A 573 14.86 -20.41 20.81
C LEU A 573 15.61 -19.09 21.08
N GLY A 574 15.20 -17.99 20.44
CA GLY A 574 15.83 -16.69 20.66
C GLY A 574 15.61 -15.71 19.52
N GLN A 575 16.14 -14.50 19.68
CA GLN A 575 16.25 -13.52 18.59
C GLN A 575 17.63 -13.65 17.96
N LEU A 576 17.68 -13.86 16.64
CA LEU A 576 18.92 -14.00 15.90
C LEU A 576 19.50 -12.64 15.51
N LEU A 577 18.67 -11.73 14.99
CA LEU A 577 19.03 -10.37 14.63
C LEU A 577 17.93 -9.40 15.06
N GLN A 578 18.30 -8.18 15.42
CA GLN A 578 17.38 -7.13 15.88
C GLN A 578 17.61 -5.80 15.14
N GLU A 579 16.80 -4.79 15.45
CA GLU A 579 16.94 -3.45 14.86
C GLU A 579 18.33 -2.84 15.10
N ALA A 580 18.94 -3.14 16.26
CA ALA A 580 20.30 -2.72 16.58
C ALA A 580 21.38 -3.27 15.62
N ASP A 581 21.12 -4.40 14.97
CA ASP A 581 22.01 -5.02 13.98
C ASP A 581 21.82 -4.42 12.57
N GLY A 582 20.98 -3.39 12.45
CA GLY A 582 20.67 -2.71 11.19
C GLY A 582 19.54 -3.34 10.38
N ILE A 583 18.75 -4.21 11.01
CA ILE A 583 17.54 -4.82 10.42
C ILE A 583 16.38 -3.83 10.49
N GLN A 584 15.73 -3.59 9.36
CA GLN A 584 14.56 -2.71 9.26
C GLN A 584 13.56 -3.31 8.29
N LYS A 585 12.38 -3.70 8.79
CA LYS A 585 11.31 -4.29 7.97
C LYS A 585 11.81 -5.41 7.04
N PRO A 586 12.41 -6.49 7.59
CA PRO A 586 12.94 -7.57 6.80
C PRO A 586 11.83 -8.25 5.98
N LYS A 587 12.11 -8.49 4.70
CA LYS A 587 11.18 -9.05 3.71
C LYS A 587 11.45 -10.52 3.44
N ASN A 588 12.73 -10.91 3.40
CA ASN A 588 13.13 -12.27 3.12
C ASN A 588 14.36 -12.69 3.92
N VAL A 589 14.46 -13.98 4.23
CA VAL A 589 15.61 -14.62 4.88
C VAL A 589 15.94 -15.92 4.18
N CYS A 590 17.21 -16.15 3.87
CA CYS A 590 17.71 -17.41 3.34
C CYS A 590 19.15 -17.70 3.79
N LEU A 591 19.59 -18.95 3.66
CA LEU A 591 20.88 -19.42 4.16
C LEU A 591 21.77 -19.93 3.05
N PHE A 592 22.98 -19.40 3.00
CA PHE A 592 24.00 -19.86 2.08
C PHE A 592 24.43 -21.29 2.44
N PRO A 593 25.02 -22.03 1.48
CA PRO A 593 25.56 -23.37 1.73
C PRO A 593 26.68 -23.42 2.77
N ASP A 594 27.31 -22.28 3.06
CA ASP A 594 28.34 -22.12 4.10
C ASP A 594 27.78 -21.50 5.39
N ASP A 595 26.47 -21.64 5.60
CA ASP A 595 25.73 -21.21 6.79
C ASP A 595 25.74 -19.69 7.06
N ARG A 596 26.14 -18.87 6.08
CA ARG A 596 25.91 -17.42 6.15
C ARG A 596 24.44 -17.10 5.95
N LEU A 597 23.96 -16.09 6.66
CA LEU A 597 22.57 -15.64 6.59
C LEU A 597 22.44 -14.48 5.61
N LEU A 598 21.56 -14.62 4.61
CA LEU A 598 21.12 -13.52 3.78
C LEU A 598 19.78 -12.99 4.32
N VAL A 599 19.75 -11.69 4.63
CA VAL A 599 18.52 -10.95 4.93
C VAL A 599 18.30 -9.92 3.85
N VAL A 600 17.10 -9.90 3.28
CA VAL A 600 16.68 -8.92 2.29
C VAL A 600 15.66 -8.00 2.93
N GLN A 601 15.92 -6.69 2.85
CA GLN A 601 15.05 -5.66 3.41
C GLN A 601 14.77 -4.55 2.41
N ARG A 602 13.62 -3.89 2.56
CA ARG A 602 13.19 -2.81 1.67
C ARG A 602 13.49 -1.45 2.28
N LYS A 603 14.29 -0.65 1.58
CA LYS A 603 14.42 0.80 1.81
C LYS A 603 13.52 1.55 0.83
N ARG A 604 13.22 2.83 1.11
CA ARG A 604 12.23 3.64 0.35
C ARG A 604 12.26 3.39 -1.17
N ASP A 605 13.45 3.44 -1.77
CA ASP A 605 13.64 3.34 -3.23
C ASP A 605 14.52 2.16 -3.68
N ALA A 606 14.91 1.26 -2.77
CA ALA A 606 15.88 0.19 -3.09
C ALA A 606 15.67 -1.05 -2.21
N ILE A 607 16.07 -2.21 -2.75
CA ILE A 607 16.24 -3.43 -1.96
C ILE A 607 17.68 -3.48 -1.45
N GLU A 608 17.83 -3.78 -0.18
CA GLU A 608 19.10 -3.98 0.48
C GLU A 608 19.28 -5.45 0.86
N PHE A 609 20.44 -5.99 0.51
CA PHE A 609 20.88 -7.33 0.83
C PHE A 609 21.94 -7.24 1.92
N LEU A 610 21.71 -7.93 3.03
CA LEU A 610 22.60 -8.01 4.18
C LEU A 610 23.06 -9.46 4.35
N ILE A 611 24.37 -9.69 4.31
CA ILE A 611 24.96 -11.02 4.52
C ILE A 611 25.67 -11.04 5.86
N PHE A 612 25.24 -11.91 6.76
CA PHE A 612 25.80 -12.09 8.09
C PHE A 612 26.55 -13.42 8.20
N GLN A 613 27.71 -13.39 8.85
CA GLN A 613 28.32 -14.58 9.43
C GLN A 613 27.62 -14.82 10.76
N VAL A 614 27.09 -16.02 10.97
CA VAL A 614 26.48 -16.40 12.23
C VAL A 614 27.34 -17.50 12.86
N ASN A 615 27.65 -17.36 14.14
CA ASN A 615 28.26 -18.42 14.91
C ASN A 615 27.16 -19.35 15.47
N TRP A 616 26.78 -20.36 14.69
CA TRP A 616 25.69 -21.28 15.01
C TRP A 616 25.97 -22.18 16.21
N ASP A 617 27.24 -22.39 16.56
CA ASP A 617 27.64 -23.23 17.71
C ASP A 617 27.21 -22.63 19.05
N SER A 618 27.12 -21.31 19.12
CA SER A 618 26.60 -20.61 20.29
C SER A 618 25.08 -20.75 20.47
N TYR A 619 24.40 -21.34 19.48
CA TYR A 619 22.96 -21.58 19.48
C TYR A 619 22.63 -23.08 19.44
N GLN A 620 23.52 -23.96 19.92
CA GLN A 620 23.21 -25.38 20.10
C GLN A 620 22.14 -25.56 21.19
N ASP A 621 21.26 -26.56 20.98
CA ASP A 621 20.01 -26.79 21.72
C ASP A 621 20.14 -26.87 23.25
#